data_AF-A0A7J8ZGY5-F1
#
_entry.id   AF-A0A7J8ZGY5-F1
#
_cell.length_a   1.000
_cell.length_b   1.000
_cell.length_c   1.000
_cell.angle_alpha   90.00
_cell.angle_beta   90.00
_cell.angle_gamma   90.00
#
_symmetry.space_group_name_H-M   'P 1'
#
loop_
_entity.id
_entity.type
_entity.pdbx_description
1 polymer ?
#
loop_
_entity_poly.entity_id
_entity_poly.type
_entity_poly.pdbx_seq_one_letter_code
_entity_poly.pdbx_strand_id
1 'polypeptide(L)'
;FVATVKTGPSFADAAVGRIAQGTKVLAEGGYDKIFRTTFETAPEEQLLKTYACYLSTSAGPVMGVLYLSSQKLAFCSDNPLSYQVGAQTQWSYYKVAIPLHQLRAVNPSTGKANPAEKYIQIISVDNHEFWFMGFVHYDSAVKNLQRPLQPARSS
;
A
#
# COMPACT_ATOMS: atom_id res chain seq x y z
N PHE A 1 -33.22 4.86 0.26
CA PHE A 1 -31.79 4.51 0.21
C PHE A 1 -31.06 5.27 1.30
N VAL A 2 -30.78 4.64 2.44
CA VAL A 2 -29.90 5.22 3.44
C VAL A 2 -28.52 4.65 3.16
N ALA A 3 -27.68 5.42 2.47
CA ALA A 3 -26.26 5.14 2.46
C ALA A 3 -25.76 5.44 3.88
N THR A 4 -25.44 4.40 4.65
CA THR A 4 -24.71 4.58 5.91
C THR A 4 -23.37 5.20 5.52
N VAL A 5 -23.21 6.49 5.84
CA VAL A 5 -21.93 7.19 5.72
C VAL A 5 -20.96 6.47 6.64
N LYS A 6 -20.15 5.56 6.08
CA LYS A 6 -18.99 5.03 6.80
C LYS A 6 -18.00 6.18 6.90
N THR A 7 -18.08 6.94 7.98
CA THR A 7 -16.99 7.82 8.40
C THR A 7 -15.74 6.96 8.48
N GLY A 8 -14.64 7.39 7.84
CA GLY A 8 -13.36 6.70 7.94
C GLY A 8 -12.95 6.50 9.41
N PRO A 9 -12.04 5.57 9.71
CA PRO A 9 -11.64 5.27 11.08
C PRO A 9 -11.15 6.55 11.77
N SER A 10 -11.53 6.72 13.04
CA SER A 10 -10.99 7.80 13.86
C SER A 10 -9.48 7.64 14.03
N PHE A 11 -8.78 8.68 14.47
CA PHE A 11 -7.34 8.58 14.78
C PHE A 11 -7.03 7.48 15.81
N ALA A 12 -7.92 7.27 16.79
CA ALA A 12 -7.76 6.23 17.80
C ALA A 12 -7.90 4.83 17.20
N ASP A 13 -8.93 4.61 16.37
CA ASP A 13 -9.13 3.34 15.66
C ASP A 13 -7.94 3.04 14.74
N ALA A 14 -7.43 4.08 14.08
CA ALA A 14 -6.24 3.96 13.24
C ALA A 14 -5.03 3.51 14.06
N ALA A 15 -4.77 4.12 15.22
CA ALA A 15 -3.66 3.75 16.09
C ALA A 15 -3.77 2.31 16.61
N VAL A 16 -4.96 1.88 17.05
CA VAL A 16 -5.21 0.51 17.49
C VAL A 16 -4.98 -0.48 16.35
N GLY A 17 -5.46 -0.17 15.15
CA GLY A 17 -5.22 -0.98 13.94
C GLY A 17 -3.73 -1.18 13.65
N ARG A 18 -2.92 -0.12 13.80
CA ARG A 18 -1.45 -0.20 13.62
C ARG A 18 -0.77 -1.06 14.69
N ILE A 19 -1.22 -0.99 15.95
CA ILE A 19 -0.69 -1.83 17.03
C ILE A 19 -0.99 -3.31 16.73
N ALA A 20 -2.24 -3.63 16.39
CA ALA A 20 -2.64 -4.99 16.03
C ALA A 20 -1.81 -5.53 14.85
N GLN A 21 -1.58 -4.70 13.83
CA GLN A 21 -0.74 -5.03 12.69
C GLN A 21 0.71 -5.33 13.09
N GLY A 22 1.29 -4.53 13.99
CA GLY A 22 2.63 -4.79 14.53
C GLY A 22 2.73 -6.14 15.24
N THR A 23 1.75 -6.48 16.08
CA THR A 23 1.69 -7.80 16.76
C THR A 23 1.56 -8.94 15.76
N LYS A 24 0.72 -8.78 14.73
CA LYS A 24 0.56 -9.77 13.64
C LYS A 24 1.90 -10.01 12.93
N VAL A 25 2.64 -8.95 12.61
CA VAL A 25 3.95 -9.08 11.96
C VAL A 25 4.92 -9.90 12.79
N LEU A 26 4.96 -9.67 14.10
CA LEU A 26 5.83 -10.44 15.00
C LEU A 26 5.41 -11.91 15.04
N ALA A 27 4.10 -12.19 15.18
CA ALA A 27 3.57 -13.55 15.23
C ALA A 27 3.77 -14.32 13.91
N GLU A 28 3.66 -13.64 12.76
CA GLU A 28 3.81 -14.25 11.43
C GLU A 28 5.27 -14.39 10.98
N GLY A 29 6.24 -13.93 11.78
CA GLY A 29 7.68 -14.10 11.54
C GLY A 29 8.33 -12.97 10.72
N GLY A 30 7.74 -11.78 10.74
CA GLY A 30 8.27 -10.58 10.11
C GLY A 30 7.70 -10.31 8.72
N TYR A 31 7.96 -9.11 8.20
CA TYR A 31 7.40 -8.65 6.93
C TYR A 31 7.79 -9.48 5.71
N ASP A 32 8.99 -10.08 5.68
CA ASP A 32 9.43 -10.91 4.55
C ASP A 32 8.55 -12.17 4.41
N LYS A 33 8.31 -12.88 5.52
CA LYS A 33 7.44 -14.06 5.52
C LYS A 33 6.00 -13.72 5.17
N ILE A 34 5.50 -12.58 5.65
CA ILE A 34 4.15 -12.09 5.30
C ILE A 34 4.08 -11.79 3.80
N PHE A 35 5.05 -11.08 3.27
CA PHE A 35 5.12 -10.72 1.85
C PHE A 35 5.08 -11.97 0.96
N ARG A 36 5.94 -12.96 1.25
CA ARG A 36 6.01 -14.22 0.48
C ARG A 36 4.77 -15.09 0.58
N THR A 37 4.06 -15.04 1.71
CA THR A 37 2.77 -15.75 1.87
C THR A 37 1.62 -15.00 1.19
N THR A 38 1.71 -13.67 1.12
CA THR A 38 0.63 -12.81 0.60
C THR A 38 0.64 -12.70 -0.92
N PHE A 39 1.82 -12.71 -1.52
CA PHE A 39 2.03 -12.54 -2.96
C PHE A 39 2.82 -13.71 -3.52
N GLU A 40 2.54 -14.06 -4.77
CA GLU A 40 3.42 -14.94 -5.53
C GLU A 40 4.79 -14.28 -5.66
N THR A 41 5.84 -14.98 -5.23
CA THR A 41 7.22 -14.47 -5.21
C THR A 41 8.14 -15.50 -5.85
N ALA A 42 9.10 -15.01 -6.64
CA ALA A 42 10.16 -15.86 -7.15
C ALA A 42 11.15 -16.19 -6.00
N PRO A 43 11.84 -17.34 -6.03
CA PRO A 43 12.78 -17.72 -4.97
C PRO A 43 13.86 -16.66 -4.69
N GLU A 44 14.36 -16.00 -5.73
CA GLU A 44 15.39 -14.96 -5.67
C GLU A 44 14.86 -13.55 -5.37
N GLU A 45 13.54 -13.38 -5.33
CA GLU A 45 12.92 -12.10 -5.02
C GLU A 45 13.21 -11.71 -3.56
N GLN A 46 13.73 -10.50 -3.35
CA GLN A 46 14.11 -9.98 -2.03
C GLN A 46 13.21 -8.83 -1.63
N LEU A 47 12.65 -8.86 -0.43
CA LEU A 47 11.97 -7.71 0.13
C LEU A 47 12.99 -6.64 0.55
N LEU A 48 12.84 -5.41 0.04
CA LEU A 48 13.81 -4.32 0.26
C LEU A 48 13.31 -3.32 1.31
N LYS A 49 12.04 -2.91 1.22
CA LYS A 49 11.41 -1.93 2.11
C LYS A 49 9.94 -2.24 2.33
N THR A 50 9.44 -1.83 3.48
CA THR A 50 8.02 -1.81 3.80
C THR A 50 7.61 -0.46 4.34
N TYR A 51 6.37 -0.07 4.02
CA TYR A 51 5.80 1.20 4.44
C TYR A 51 4.37 1.00 4.90
N ALA A 52 4.13 1.39 6.15
CA ALA A 52 2.81 1.70 6.66
C ALA A 52 2.18 2.83 5.84
N CYS A 53 1.01 2.61 5.24
CA CYS A 53 0.33 3.65 4.48
C CYS A 53 -1.16 3.37 4.32
N TYR A 54 -1.85 4.28 3.66
CA TYR A 54 -3.21 4.10 3.19
C TYR A 54 -3.23 4.16 1.67
N LEU A 55 -4.04 3.30 1.04
CA LEU A 55 -4.43 3.42 -0.35
C LEU A 55 -5.73 4.24 -0.42
N SER A 56 -5.72 5.33 -1.19
CA SER A 56 -6.93 6.12 -1.46
C SER A 56 -7.86 5.36 -2.40
N THR A 57 -9.11 5.17 -1.99
CA THR A 57 -10.16 4.58 -2.84
C THR A 57 -11.41 5.47 -2.82
N SER A 58 -12.34 5.25 -3.76
CA SER A 58 -13.62 5.96 -3.80
C SER A 58 -14.50 5.70 -2.57
N ALA A 59 -14.33 4.55 -1.90
CA ALA A 59 -15.01 4.22 -0.65
C ALA A 59 -14.29 4.75 0.60
N GLY A 60 -13.16 5.46 0.42
CA GLY A 60 -12.32 5.98 1.48
C GLY A 60 -10.92 5.35 1.53
N PRO A 61 -10.03 5.84 2.41
CA PRO A 61 -8.68 5.33 2.55
C PRO A 61 -8.67 3.92 3.17
N VAL A 62 -7.92 3.01 2.55
CA VAL A 62 -7.72 1.62 3.01
C VAL A 62 -6.34 1.52 3.66
N MET A 63 -6.30 1.21 4.95
CA MET A 63 -5.05 0.99 5.68
C MET A 63 -4.36 -0.29 5.21
N GLY A 64 -3.04 -0.24 5.03
CA GLY A 64 -2.26 -1.41 4.65
C GLY A 64 -0.76 -1.20 4.71
N VAL A 65 -0.05 -2.11 4.04
CA VAL A 65 1.40 -2.09 3.89
C VAL A 65 1.76 -2.09 2.41
N LEU A 66 2.58 -1.13 2.01
CA LEU A 66 3.25 -1.10 0.71
C LEU A 66 4.64 -1.73 0.85
N TYR A 67 4.87 -2.79 0.09
CA TYR A 67 6.11 -3.54 -0.03
C TYR A 67 6.83 -3.12 -1.31
N LEU A 68 8.13 -2.85 -1.20
CA LEU A 68 9.05 -2.74 -2.32
C LEU A 68 10.00 -3.93 -2.26
N SER A 69 9.94 -4.78 -3.27
CA SER A 69 10.89 -5.89 -3.46
C SER A 69 11.86 -5.57 -4.60
N SER A 70 12.81 -6.48 -4.84
CA SER A 70 13.68 -6.43 -6.02
C SER A 70 12.95 -6.60 -7.35
N GLN A 71 11.68 -7.03 -7.34
CA GLN A 71 10.92 -7.35 -8.56
C GLN A 71 9.58 -6.64 -8.70
N LYS A 72 8.96 -6.17 -7.61
CA LYS A 72 7.65 -5.50 -7.67
C LYS A 72 7.42 -4.50 -6.55
N LEU A 73 6.48 -3.59 -6.81
CA LEU A 73 5.73 -2.88 -5.78
C LEU A 73 4.47 -3.66 -5.48
N ALA A 74 4.16 -3.91 -4.21
CA ALA A 74 2.96 -4.62 -3.83
C ALA A 74 2.30 -3.98 -2.62
N PHE A 75 0.98 -3.90 -2.61
CA PHE A 75 0.21 -3.41 -1.48
C PHE A 75 -0.79 -4.46 -1.03
N CYS A 76 -0.94 -4.63 0.28
CA CYS A 76 -2.00 -5.42 0.87
C CYS A 76 -2.67 -4.62 2.00
N SER A 77 -3.99 -4.66 2.07
CA SER A 77 -4.73 -4.12 3.22
C SER A 77 -4.40 -4.88 4.51
N ASP A 78 -4.42 -4.19 5.65
CA ASP A 78 -4.11 -4.81 6.95
C ASP A 78 -5.23 -5.79 7.39
N ASN A 79 -6.47 -5.49 6.99
CA ASN A 79 -7.66 -6.27 7.25
C ASN A 79 -8.41 -6.56 5.94
N PRO A 80 -9.18 -7.65 5.85
CA PRO A 80 -10.04 -7.89 4.70
C PRO A 80 -11.17 -6.86 4.65
N LEU A 81 -11.55 -6.47 3.43
CA LEU A 81 -12.65 -5.56 3.16
C LEU A 81 -13.90 -6.36 2.79
N SER A 82 -15.06 -5.90 3.25
CA SER A 82 -16.33 -6.49 2.88
C SER A 82 -16.82 -6.00 1.52
N TYR A 83 -17.39 -6.91 0.74
CA TYR A 83 -18.09 -6.62 -0.50
C TYR A 83 -19.32 -7.54 -0.64
N GLN A 84 -20.28 -7.12 -1.47
CA GLN A 84 -21.50 -7.90 -1.70
C GLN A 84 -21.37 -8.74 -2.97
N VAL A 85 -21.76 -10.01 -2.88
CA VAL A 85 -21.96 -10.91 -4.01
C VAL A 85 -23.42 -11.37 -3.97
N GLY A 86 -24.27 -10.71 -4.75
CA GLY A 86 -25.73 -10.86 -4.63
C GLY A 86 -26.21 -10.43 -3.24
N ALA A 87 -26.78 -11.37 -2.48
CA ALA A 87 -27.25 -11.14 -1.11
C ALA A 87 -26.23 -11.53 -0.03
N GLN A 88 -25.04 -12.04 -0.40
CA GLN A 88 -24.04 -12.49 0.56
C GLN A 88 -22.91 -11.46 0.71
N THR A 89 -22.50 -11.21 1.96
CA THR A 89 -21.30 -10.43 2.26
C THR A 89 -20.08 -11.34 2.27
N GLN A 90 -19.10 -11.03 1.44
CA GLN A 90 -17.80 -11.70 1.41
C GLN A 90 -16.71 -10.75 1.89
N TRP A 91 -15.58 -11.32 2.31
CA TRP A 91 -14.45 -10.58 2.87
C TRP A 91 -13.18 -10.99 2.14
N SER A 92 -12.42 -10.01 1.62
CA SER A 92 -11.15 -10.30 0.95
C SER A 92 -10.17 -9.15 1.16
N TYR A 93 -8.89 -9.48 1.18
CA TYR A 93 -7.84 -8.47 1.24
C TYR A 93 -7.78 -7.69 -0.07
N TYR A 94 -7.68 -6.36 0.03
CA TYR A 94 -7.40 -5.53 -1.13
C TYR A 94 -5.90 -5.64 -1.44
N LYS A 95 -5.57 -6.17 -2.62
CA LYS A 95 -4.19 -6.40 -3.05
C LYS A 95 -3.90 -5.69 -4.37
N VAL A 96 -2.71 -5.13 -4.47
CA VAL A 96 -2.14 -4.58 -5.71
C VAL A 96 -0.74 -5.14 -5.85
N ALA A 97 -0.34 -5.54 -7.06
CA ALA A 97 1.03 -5.94 -7.37
C ALA A 97 1.41 -5.38 -8.75
N ILE A 98 2.48 -4.59 -8.79
CA ILE A 98 3.00 -3.93 -9.99
C ILE A 98 4.44 -4.39 -10.16
N PRO A 99 4.74 -5.29 -11.12
CA PRO A 99 6.12 -5.62 -11.47
C PRO A 99 6.92 -4.36 -11.80
N LEU A 100 8.18 -4.29 -11.40
CA LEU A 100 8.98 -3.06 -11.57
C LEU A 100 9.13 -2.66 -13.05
N HIS A 101 9.18 -3.63 -13.97
CA HIS A 101 9.20 -3.35 -15.41
C HIS A 101 7.86 -2.78 -15.95
N GLN A 102 6.78 -2.86 -15.17
CA GLN A 102 5.48 -2.25 -15.44
C GLN A 102 5.28 -0.95 -14.65
N LEU A 103 6.23 -0.53 -13.82
CA LEU A 103 6.17 0.72 -13.11
C LEU A 103 6.56 1.86 -14.05
N ARG A 104 5.64 2.79 -14.29
CA ARG A 104 5.88 3.94 -15.18
C ARG A 104 6.34 5.17 -14.41
N ALA A 105 5.66 5.51 -13.33
CA ALA A 105 5.92 6.74 -12.60
C ALA A 105 5.64 6.60 -11.10
N VAL A 106 6.39 7.36 -10.31
CA VAL A 106 6.19 7.56 -8.88
C VAL A 106 6.30 9.06 -8.61
N ASN A 107 5.16 9.72 -8.44
CA ASN A 107 5.05 11.16 -8.31
C ASN A 107 4.69 11.56 -6.88
N PRO A 108 5.57 12.25 -6.13
CA PRO A 108 5.18 12.88 -4.88
C PRO A 108 4.23 14.05 -5.15
N SER A 109 3.22 14.21 -4.31
CA SER A 109 2.27 15.33 -4.36
C SER A 109 1.90 15.77 -2.94
N THR A 110 1.50 17.02 -2.79
CA THR A 110 0.94 17.58 -1.56
C THR A 110 -0.51 18.00 -1.78
N GLY A 111 -1.31 18.02 -0.72
CA GLY A 111 -2.69 18.48 -0.74
C GLY A 111 -2.76 19.97 -1.06
N LYS A 112 -3.66 20.35 -1.98
CA LYS A 112 -3.84 21.76 -2.36
C LYS A 112 -4.36 22.62 -1.21
N ALA A 113 -5.26 22.05 -0.40
CA ALA A 113 -5.86 22.74 0.75
C ALA A 113 -4.97 22.65 2.00
N ASN A 114 -4.22 21.56 2.14
CA ASN A 114 -3.38 21.30 3.30
C ASN A 114 -2.02 20.73 2.86
N PRO A 115 -0.95 21.55 2.88
CA PRO A 115 0.39 21.10 2.51
C PRO A 115 0.97 19.98 3.40
N ALA A 116 0.40 19.76 4.59
CA ALA A 116 0.80 18.65 5.46
C ALA A 116 0.26 17.30 4.95
N GLU A 117 -0.77 17.29 4.11
CA GLU A 117 -1.25 16.08 3.46
C GLU A 117 -0.33 15.72 2.30
N LYS A 118 0.45 14.65 2.49
CA LYS A 118 1.41 14.18 1.49
C LYS A 118 0.92 12.88 0.85
N TYR A 119 1.03 12.83 -0.47
CA TYR A 119 0.59 11.73 -1.31
C TYR A 119 1.74 11.22 -2.18
N ILE A 120 1.70 9.95 -2.55
CA ILE A 120 2.54 9.35 -3.58
C ILE A 120 1.61 8.72 -4.60
N GLN A 121 1.62 9.24 -5.83
CA GLN A 121 0.95 8.64 -6.97
C GLN A 121 1.88 7.61 -7.60
N ILE A 122 1.39 6.38 -7.75
CA ILE A 122 2.07 5.31 -8.46
C ILE A 122 1.27 5.03 -9.73
N ILE A 123 1.94 5.02 -10.87
CA ILE A 123 1.32 4.78 -12.17
C ILE A 123 2.02 3.63 -12.86
N SER A 124 1.24 2.66 -13.33
CA SER A 124 1.73 1.56 -14.15
C SER A 124 1.75 1.92 -15.64
N VAL A 125 2.46 1.13 -16.44
CA VAL A 125 2.59 1.33 -17.90
C VAL A 125 1.24 1.33 -18.62
N ASP A 126 0.27 0.57 -18.13
CA ASP A 126 -1.11 0.47 -18.64
C ASP A 126 -2.05 1.58 -18.13
N ASN A 127 -1.53 2.62 -17.47
CA ASN A 127 -2.27 3.76 -16.92
C ASN A 127 -3.12 3.49 -15.68
N HIS A 128 -2.98 2.36 -14.97
CA HIS A 128 -3.59 2.27 -13.65
C HIS A 128 -2.89 3.22 -12.67
N GLU A 129 -3.69 4.00 -11.94
CA GLU A 129 -3.21 4.98 -10.97
C GLU A 129 -3.59 4.58 -9.53
N PHE A 130 -2.60 4.60 -8.65
CA PHE A 130 -2.78 4.31 -7.24
C PHE A 130 -2.24 5.46 -6.40
N TRP A 131 -3.07 5.98 -5.49
CA TRP A 131 -2.73 7.12 -4.64
C TRP A 131 -2.52 6.65 -3.21
N PHE A 132 -1.30 6.74 -2.72
CA PHE A 132 -0.95 6.36 -1.35
C PHE A 132 -0.73 7.59 -0.46
N MET A 133 -1.08 7.49 0.81
CA MET A 133 -0.96 8.57 1.78
C MET A 133 -0.64 8.05 3.20
N GLY A 134 -0.40 8.98 4.14
CA GLY A 134 -0.23 8.65 5.55
C GLY A 134 1.09 7.92 5.87
N PHE A 135 2.12 8.10 5.05
CA PHE A 135 3.45 7.54 5.31
C PHE A 135 4.10 8.22 6.51
N VAL A 136 4.48 7.42 7.52
CA VAL A 136 5.26 7.91 8.68
C VAL A 136 6.61 8.50 8.24
N HIS A 137 7.26 7.84 7.27
CA HIS A 137 8.55 8.27 6.71
C HIS A 137 8.41 8.62 5.23
N TYR A 138 7.59 9.63 4.92
CA TYR A 138 7.24 10.03 3.55
C TYR A 138 8.45 10.24 2.63
N ASP A 139 9.43 11.06 3.03
CA ASP A 139 10.57 11.38 2.16
C ASP A 139 11.44 10.14 1.87
N SER A 140 11.53 9.23 2.85
CA SER A 140 12.17 7.92 2.66
C SER A 140 11.38 7.06 1.68
N ALA A 141 10.04 7.00 1.80
CA ALA A 141 9.20 6.26 0.88
C ALA A 141 9.37 6.76 -0.55
N VAL A 142 9.23 8.07 -0.79
CA VAL A 142 9.44 8.67 -2.12
C VAL A 142 10.80 8.29 -2.69
N LYS A 143 11.88 8.52 -1.93
CA LYS A 143 13.25 8.23 -2.36
C LYS A 143 13.44 6.77 -2.76
N ASN A 144 12.92 5.82 -1.98
CA ASN A 144 13.12 4.39 -2.27
C ASN A 144 12.21 3.92 -3.41
N LEU A 145 10.95 4.38 -3.47
CA LEU A 145 9.99 4.00 -4.51
C LEU A 145 10.35 4.55 -5.89
N GLN A 146 11.08 5.65 -5.98
CA GLN A 146 11.58 6.19 -7.25
C GLN A 146 12.86 5.51 -7.75
N ARG A 147 13.60 4.76 -6.90
CA ARG A 147 14.86 4.12 -7.33
C ARG A 147 14.71 3.17 -8.52
N PRO A 148 13.67 2.32 -8.61
CA PRO A 148 13.50 1.44 -9.76
C PRO A 148 13.33 2.15 -11.10
N LEU A 149 12.93 3.44 -11.08
CA LEU A 149 12.76 4.27 -12.28
C LEU A 149 14.07 4.95 -12.72
N GLN A 150 15.12 4.90 -11.90
CA GLN A 150 16.40 5.50 -12.26
C GLN A 150 17.16 4.56 -13.20
N PRO A 151 17.81 5.09 -14.25
CA PRO A 151 18.68 4.28 -15.08
C PRO A 151 19.76 3.64 -14.23
N ALA A 152 20.09 2.37 -14.52
CA ALA A 152 21.20 1.69 -13.87
C ALA A 152 22.45 2.56 -14.06
N ARG A 153 23.11 2.95 -12.95
CA ARG A 153 24.35 3.71 -13.02
C ARG A 153 25.38 2.83 -13.73
N SER A 154 25.70 3.18 -14.98
CA SER A 154 26.89 2.65 -15.67
C SER A 154 28.11 3.02 -14.84
N SER A 155 28.72 2.03 -14.20
CA SER A 155 30.04 2.16 -13.57
C SER A 155 31.09 1.65 -14.54
#